data_AF-A0A1C6SQS5-F1
#
_entry.id   AF-A0A1C6SQS5-F1
#
_cell.length_a   1.000
_cell.length_b   1.000
_cell.length_c   1.000
_cell.angle_alpha   90.00
_cell.angle_beta   90.00
_cell.angle_gamma   90.00
#
_symmetry.space_group_name_H-M   'P 1'
#
loop_
_entity.id
_entity.type
_entity.pdbx_description
1 polymer ?
#
loop_
_entity_poly.entity_id
_entity_poly.type
_entity_poly.pdbx_seq_one_letter_code
_entity_poly.pdbx_strand_id
1 'polypeptide(L)'
;MAGQPQMREAGWLYGDDPYVPLAHVRLEERMDGSGWDIYLADPASGPSQHVRYPDEAGARAELERLYAAGREYGTWKIVGPEAG
;
A
#
# COMPACT_ATOMS: atom_id res chain seq x y z
N MET A 1 7.39 25.04 -0.74
CA MET A 1 8.15 24.10 0.10
C MET A 1 7.65 22.71 -0.23
N ALA A 2 8.50 21.81 -0.72
CA ALA A 2 8.09 20.42 -0.89
C ALA A 2 7.96 19.81 0.51
N GLY A 3 6.72 19.53 0.94
CA GLY A 3 6.46 18.81 2.18
C GLY A 3 6.92 17.35 2.06
N GLN A 4 7.12 16.68 3.20
CA GLN A 4 7.32 15.22 3.18
C GLN A 4 6.04 14.55 2.65
N PRO A 5 6.14 13.47 1.86
CA PRO A 5 4.98 12.68 1.44
C PRO A 5 4.08 12.33 2.62
N GLN A 6 2.77 12.39 2.43
CA GLN A 6 1.80 12.07 3.46
C GLN A 6 1.28 10.66 3.25
N MET A 7 1.43 9.81 4.26
CA MET A 7 0.84 8.48 4.23
C MET A 7 -0.68 8.58 4.33
N ARG A 8 -1.36 8.06 3.31
CA ARG A 8 -2.82 8.06 3.18
C ARG A 8 -3.43 6.71 3.51
N GLU A 9 -2.67 5.63 3.35
CA GLU A 9 -3.12 4.29 3.73
C GLU A 9 -1.93 3.37 3.95
N ALA A 10 -2.08 2.41 4.85
CA ALA A 10 -1.18 1.28 4.98
C ALA A 10 -1.96 -0.02 5.17
N GLY A 11 -1.48 -1.10 4.55
CA GLY A 11 -2.07 -2.43 4.64
C GLY A 11 -1.03 -3.47 4.99
N TRP A 12 -1.35 -4.37 5.91
CA TRP A 12 -0.55 -5.55 6.24
C TRP A 12 -1.32 -6.82 5.91
N LEU A 13 -0.72 -7.70 5.12
CA LEU A 13 -1.27 -9.01 4.81
C LEU A 13 -0.76 -10.02 5.83
N TYR A 14 -1.67 -10.74 6.48
CA TYR A 14 -1.36 -11.82 7.39
C TYR A 14 -1.89 -13.15 6.85
N GLY A 15 -1.03 -14.17 6.81
CA GLY A 15 -1.42 -15.54 6.47
C GLY A 15 -1.92 -16.30 7.69
N ASP A 16 -1.56 -17.58 7.78
CA ASP A 16 -1.93 -18.45 8.91
C ASP A 16 -1.34 -17.99 10.25
N ASP A 17 -0.18 -17.34 10.23
CA ASP A 17 0.41 -16.67 11.40
C ASP A 17 -0.09 -15.21 11.49
N PRO A 18 -0.89 -14.84 12.51
CA PRO A 18 -1.44 -13.51 12.64
C PRO A 18 -0.43 -12.46 13.15
N TYR A 19 0.79 -12.87 13.50
CA TYR A 19 1.85 -12.01 14.04
C TYR A 19 2.93 -11.67 13.02
N VAL A 20 3.08 -12.47 11.96
CA VAL A 20 4.10 -12.26 10.92
C VAL A 20 3.42 -11.80 9.63
N PRO A 21 3.62 -10.53 9.21
CA PRO A 21 3.05 -10.06 7.95
C PRO A 21 3.78 -10.68 6.76
N LEU A 22 3.01 -11.17 5.79
CA LEU A 22 3.48 -11.64 4.50
C LEU A 22 3.79 -10.49 3.54
N ALA A 23 3.05 -9.39 3.65
CA ALA A 23 3.27 -8.20 2.84
C ALA A 23 2.86 -6.93 3.59
N HIS A 24 3.47 -5.82 3.21
CA HIS A 24 3.13 -4.48 3.68
C HIS A 24 3.03 -3.54 2.49
N VAL A 25 1.89 -2.87 2.35
CA VAL A 25 1.66 -1.86 1.32
C VAL A 25 1.43 -0.50 1.96
N ARG A 26 1.92 0.56 1.32
CA ARG A 26 1.68 1.96 1.72
C ARG A 26 1.27 2.78 0.50
N LEU A 27 0.24 3.60 0.69
CA LEU A 27 -0.15 4.66 -0.23
C LEU A 27 0.29 6.00 0.35
N GLU A 28 1.09 6.74 -0.40
CA GLU A 28 1.58 8.07 -0.03
C GLU A 28 1.19 9.12 -1.08
N GLU A 29 0.75 10.29 -0.63
CA GLU A 29 0.48 11.46 -1.46
C GLU A 29 1.72 12.38 -1.44
N ARG A 30 2.19 12.82 -2.61
CA ARG A 30 3.29 13.78 -2.68
C ARG A 30 2.78 15.20 -2.50
N MET A 31 3.31 15.89 -1.50
CA MET A 31 2.89 17.24 -1.11
C MET A 31 3.27 18.35 -2.10
N ASP A 32 4.06 18.04 -3.14
CA ASP A 32 4.33 18.93 -4.26
C ASP A 32 3.25 18.85 -5.36
N GLY A 33 2.23 18.02 -5.18
CA GLY A 33 1.16 17.79 -6.15
C GLY A 33 1.60 16.95 -7.36
N SER A 34 2.81 16.38 -7.34
CA SER A 34 3.36 15.61 -8.45
C SER A 34 2.81 14.18 -8.57
N GLY A 35 1.93 13.78 -7.64
CA GLY A 35 1.18 12.53 -7.73
C GLY A 35 1.27 11.68 -6.47
N TRP A 36 1.13 10.37 -6.69
CA TRP A 36 0.91 9.36 -5.66
C TRP A 36 1.94 8.24 -5.77
N ASP A 37 2.27 7.64 -4.63
CA ASP A 37 3.24 6.57 -4.53
C ASP A 37 2.63 5.35 -3.85
N ILE A 38 2.89 4.17 -4.41
CA ILE A 38 2.63 2.89 -3.75
C ILE A 38 3.94 2.20 -3.46
N TYR A 39 4.16 1.88 -2.19
CA TYR A 39 5.27 1.04 -1.75
C TYR A 39 4.72 -0.33 -1.37
N LEU A 40 5.26 -1.39 -1.94
CA LEU A 40 4.94 -2.76 -1.59
C LEU A 40 6.21 -3.45 -1.13
N ALA A 41 6.23 -3.92 0.11
CA ALA A 41 7.27 -4.77 0.65
C ALA A 41 6.69 -6.16 0.90
N ASP A 42 7.32 -7.18 0.34
CA ASP A 42 7.01 -8.58 0.62
C ASP A 42 8.26 -9.22 1.23
N PRO A 43 8.34 -9.33 2.57
CA PRO A 43 9.50 -9.90 3.24
C PRO A 43 9.78 -11.36 2.86
N ALA A 44 8.77 -12.08 2.34
CA ALA A 44 8.85 -13.49 2.03
C ALA A 44 9.23 -13.76 0.57
N SER A 45 8.86 -12.89 -0.38
CA SER A 45 8.92 -13.21 -1.81
C SER A 45 9.85 -12.34 -2.67
N GLY A 46 10.39 -11.21 -2.19
CA GLY A 46 11.33 -10.46 -3.04
C GLY A 46 11.67 -9.02 -2.64
N PRO A 47 12.27 -8.25 -3.57
CA PRO A 47 12.64 -6.85 -3.34
C PRO A 47 11.39 -5.98 -3.21
N SER A 48 11.47 -4.95 -2.37
CA SER A 48 10.44 -3.93 -2.25
C SER A 48 10.19 -3.26 -3.60
N GLN A 49 8.92 -3.11 -3.95
CA GLN A 49 8.47 -2.43 -5.16
C GLN A 49 8.00 -1.01 -4.81
N HIS A 50 8.28 -0.08 -5.72
CA HIS A 50 7.81 1.30 -5.64
C HIS A 50 7.24 1.69 -6.99
N VAL A 51 5.96 2.04 -7.01
CA VAL A 51 5.25 2.45 -8.23
C VAL A 51 4.70 3.86 -8.03
N ARG A 52 4.79 4.66 -9.10
CA ARG A 52 4.42 6.07 -9.12
C ARG A 52 3.20 6.27 -10.01
N TYR A 53 2.23 7.02 -9.52
CA TYR A 53 1.00 7.33 -10.22
C TYR A 53 0.82 8.86 -10.35
N PRO A 54 0.29 9.35 -11.48
CA PRO A 54 0.05 10.77 -11.67
C PRO A 54 -1.18 11.27 -10.88
N ASP A 55 -2.11 10.39 -10.53
CA ASP A 55 -3.37 10.71 -9.87
C ASP A 55 -3.76 9.66 -8.81
N GLU A 56 -4.68 10.05 -7.93
CA GLU A 56 -5.17 9.19 -6.84
C GLU A 56 -5.93 7.98 -7.38
N ALA A 57 -6.74 8.18 -8.41
CA ALA A 57 -7.62 7.14 -8.95
C ALA A 57 -6.82 5.92 -9.46
N GLY A 58 -5.73 6.16 -10.19
CA GLY A 58 -4.83 5.11 -10.65
C GLY A 58 -4.12 4.40 -9.50
N ALA A 59 -3.66 5.16 -8.50
CA ALA A 59 -3.03 4.57 -7.32
C ALA A 59 -4.02 3.71 -6.51
N ARG A 60 -5.27 4.18 -6.34
CA ARG A 60 -6.34 3.45 -5.66
C ARG A 60 -6.71 2.17 -6.41
N ALA A 61 -6.86 2.23 -7.73
CA ALA A 61 -7.16 1.04 -8.54
C ALA A 61 -6.06 -0.03 -8.41
N GLU A 62 -4.79 0.37 -8.39
CA GLU A 62 -3.69 -0.57 -8.15
C GLU A 62 -3.72 -1.12 -6.73
N LEU A 63 -3.98 -0.29 -5.73
CA LEU A 63 -4.07 -0.71 -4.34
C LEU A 63 -5.20 -1.75 -4.14
N GLU A 64 -6.36 -1.51 -4.75
CA GLU A 64 -7.48 -2.46 -4.79
C GLU A 64 -7.10 -3.77 -5.46
N ARG A 65 -6.36 -3.72 -6.58
CA ARG A 65 -5.84 -4.92 -7.27
C ARG A 65 -4.89 -5.70 -6.37
N LEU A 66 -3.97 -5.02 -5.67
CA LEU A 66 -3.04 -5.65 -4.72
C LEU A 66 -3.79 -6.29 -3.56
N TYR A 67 -4.79 -5.62 -3.00
CA TYR A 67 -5.62 -6.18 -1.94
C TYR A 67 -6.40 -7.40 -2.40
N ALA A 68 -7.02 -7.33 -3.58
CA ALA A 68 -7.75 -8.46 -4.15
C ALA A 68 -6.83 -9.67 -4.36
N ALA A 69 -5.64 -9.47 -4.94
CA ALA A 69 -4.66 -10.53 -5.15
C ALA A 69 -4.15 -11.11 -3.82
N GLY A 70 -3.87 -10.25 -2.82
CA GLY A 70 -3.39 -10.70 -1.51
C GLY A 70 -4.40 -11.52 -0.71
N ARG A 71 -5.70 -11.37 -0.96
CA ARG A 71 -6.76 -12.16 -0.28
C ARG A 71 -6.67 -13.65 -0.55
N GLU A 72 -6.01 -14.07 -1.63
CA GLU A 72 -5.75 -15.48 -1.91
C GLU A 72 -4.75 -16.10 -0.92
N TYR A 73 -3.91 -15.27 -0.28
CA TYR A 73 -2.82 -15.69 0.60
C TYR A 73 -3.08 -15.38 2.08
N GLY A 74 -4.12 -14.59 2.40
CA GLY A 74 -4.38 -14.19 3.78
C GLY A 74 -5.39 -13.06 3.93
N THR A 75 -5.38 -12.44 5.11
CA THR A 75 -6.26 -11.33 5.46
C THR A 75 -5.49 -10.03 5.58
N TRP A 76 -5.99 -8.98 4.93
CA TRP A 76 -5.45 -7.63 5.07
C TRP A 76 -5.98 -6.93 6.31
N LYS A 77 -5.07 -6.31 7.06
CA LYS A 77 -5.38 -5.27 8.05
C LYS A 77 -5.01 -3.93 7.45
N ILE A 78 -5.99 -3.08 7.21
CA ILE A 78 -5.84 -1.79 6.52
C ILE A 78 -6.07 -0.67 7.53
N VAL A 79 -5.24 0.37 7.48
CA VAL A 79 -5.39 1.59 8.28
C VAL A 79 -5.26 2.81 7.37
N GLY A 80 -6.17 3.77 7.53
CA GLY A 80 -6.15 5.03 6.79
C GLY A 80 -7.41 5.86 7.01
N PRO A 81 -7.41 7.16 6.65
CA PRO A 81 -8.57 8.06 6.67
C PRO A 81 -9.84 7.51 6.01
N GLU A 82 -9.72 6.62 5.01
CA GLU A 82 -10.88 6.04 4.30
C GLU A 82 -11.24 4.63 4.78
N ALA A 83 -10.52 4.08 5.76
CA ALA A 83 -10.72 2.72 6.27
C ALA A 83 -11.80 2.61 7.38
N GLY A 84 -12.74 3.58 7.44
CA GLY A 84 -13.77 3.72 8.48
C GLY A 84 -15.18 3.44 7.98
#